data_AF-A0A958QCA7-F1
#
_entry.id   AF-A0A958QCA7-F1
#
_cell.length_a   1.000
_cell.length_b   1.000
_cell.length_c   1.000
_cell.angle_alpha   90.00
_cell.angle_beta   90.00
_cell.angle_gamma   90.00
#
_symmetry.space_group_name_H-M   'P 1'
#
loop_
_entity.id
_entity.type
_entity.pdbx_description
1 polymer ?
#
loop_
_entity_poly.entity_id
_entity_poly.type
_entity_poly.pdbx_seq_one_letter_code
_entity_poly.pdbx_strand_id
1 'polypeptide(L)'
;MRKFSCLVISTLTLIGLVGCENMGATEKGALGGGALGAGLGAIIGHETGHTGAGIAIGTAAGALAGGAVGRGQDANAQRQEELDERTRRQEEEIRRQQRELDELRRQQGGDSYRRNDSYNRDSYY
;
A
#
# COMPACT_ATOMS: atom_id res chain seq x y z
N MET A 1 -6.95 -14.13 39.85
CA MET A 1 -6.66 -14.73 38.53
C MET A 1 -7.09 -13.83 37.36
N ARG A 2 -8.31 -13.25 37.34
CA ARG A 2 -8.78 -12.33 36.28
C ARG A 2 -7.87 -11.11 36.00
N LYS A 3 -7.31 -10.51 37.05
CA LYS A 3 -6.42 -9.33 36.98
C LYS A 3 -5.11 -9.61 36.22
N PHE A 4 -4.52 -10.79 36.44
CA PHE A 4 -3.32 -11.24 35.74
C PHE A 4 -3.62 -11.62 34.29
N SER A 5 -4.78 -12.22 34.02
CA SER A 5 -5.21 -12.56 32.66
C SER A 5 -5.32 -11.33 31.77
N CYS A 6 -5.92 -10.22 32.25
CA CYS A 6 -6.00 -8.97 31.49
C CYS A 6 -4.63 -8.33 31.27
N LEU A 7 -3.73 -8.43 32.26
CA LEU A 7 -2.38 -7.88 32.16
C LEU A 7 -1.54 -8.62 31.10
N VAL A 8 -1.65 -9.95 31.06
CA VAL A 8 -1.01 -10.81 30.06
C VAL A 8 -1.58 -10.57 28.66
N ILE A 9 -2.90 -10.42 28.52
CA ILE A 9 -3.52 -10.10 27.22
C ILE A 9 -3.05 -8.72 26.72
N SER A 10 -2.95 -7.74 27.61
CA SER A 10 -2.49 -6.39 27.26
C SER A 10 -1.04 -6.38 26.79
N THR A 11 -0.12 -7.06 27.50
CA THR A 11 1.28 -7.18 27.07
C THR A 11 1.44 -8.01 25.79
N LEU A 12 0.67 -9.08 25.61
CA LEU A 12 0.72 -9.90 24.41
C LEU A 12 0.23 -9.12 23.17
N THR A 13 -0.79 -8.28 23.33
CA THR A 13 -1.30 -7.41 22.27
C THR A 13 -0.24 -6.39 21.85
N LEU A 14 0.44 -5.74 22.81
CA LEU A 14 1.54 -4.80 22.54
C LEU A 14 2.70 -5.43 21.75
N ILE A 15 3.08 -6.68 22.07
CA ILE A 15 4.14 -7.40 21.35
C ILE A 15 3.67 -7.81 19.95
N GLY A 16 2.38 -8.17 19.81
CA GLY A 16 1.77 -8.51 18.53
C GLY A 16 1.74 -7.35 17.53
N LEU A 17 1.64 -6.09 18.00
CA LEU A 17 1.71 -4.92 17.11
C LEU A 17 3.09 -4.73 16.47
N VAL A 18 4.18 -4.96 17.22
CA VAL A 18 5.57 -4.79 16.73
C VAL A 18 5.92 -5.87 15.70
N GLY A 19 5.42 -7.10 15.87
CA GLY A 19 5.60 -8.18 14.89
C GLY A 19 4.79 -7.99 13.60
N CYS A 20 3.76 -7.14 13.62
CA CYS A 20 2.87 -6.93 12.49
C CYS A 20 3.48 -6.00 11.43
N GLU A 21 4.41 -5.11 11.78
CA GLU A 21 5.02 -4.19 10.81
C GLU A 21 5.89 -4.91 9.78
N ASN A 22 6.59 -5.98 10.18
CA ASN A 22 7.52 -6.73 9.33
C ASN A 22 6.90 -7.97 8.65
N MET A 23 5.60 -8.21 8.80
CA MET A 23 4.91 -9.34 8.15
C MET A 23 4.45 -9.00 6.73
N GLY A 24 4.65 -9.96 5.82
CA GLY A 24 4.04 -9.96 4.49
C GLY A 24 2.51 -10.09 4.56
N ALA A 25 1.85 -9.77 3.45
CA ALA A 25 0.40 -9.84 3.31
C ALA A 25 -0.15 -11.26 3.49
N THR A 26 0.60 -12.31 3.10
CA THR A 26 0.26 -13.73 3.39
C THR A 26 0.10 -13.97 4.88
N GLU A 27 1.09 -13.55 5.66
CA GLU A 27 1.14 -13.85 7.09
C GLU A 27 0.10 -13.02 7.84
N LYS A 28 -0.03 -11.72 7.49
CA LYS A 28 -1.11 -10.85 7.98
C LYS A 28 -2.49 -11.41 7.65
N GLY A 29 -2.68 -11.88 6.42
CA GLY A 29 -3.93 -12.48 5.97
C GLY A 29 -4.25 -13.76 6.74
N ALA A 30 -3.27 -14.65 6.93
CA ALA A 30 -3.45 -15.88 7.68
C ALA A 30 -3.74 -15.62 9.17
N LEU A 31 -2.99 -14.72 9.80
CA LEU A 31 -3.18 -14.40 11.22
C LEU A 31 -4.50 -13.66 11.45
N GLY A 32 -4.81 -12.66 10.62
CA GLY A 32 -6.06 -11.90 10.70
C GLY A 32 -7.28 -12.75 10.37
N GLY A 33 -7.22 -13.54 9.29
CA GLY A 33 -8.27 -14.48 8.92
C GLY A 33 -8.48 -15.57 9.96
N GLY A 34 -7.39 -16.09 10.52
CA GLY A 34 -7.42 -17.09 11.60
C GLY A 34 -8.02 -16.53 12.89
N ALA A 35 -7.64 -15.32 13.31
CA ALA A 35 -8.18 -14.68 14.50
C ALA A 35 -9.67 -14.32 14.36
N LEU A 36 -10.07 -13.79 13.20
CA LEU A 36 -11.48 -13.51 12.89
C LEU A 36 -12.30 -14.80 12.82
N GLY A 37 -11.76 -15.83 12.17
CA GLY A 37 -12.37 -17.16 12.10
C GLY A 37 -12.49 -17.82 13.48
N ALA A 38 -11.50 -17.65 14.35
CA ALA A 38 -11.55 -18.08 15.75
C ALA A 38 -12.69 -17.43 16.52
N GLY A 39 -12.83 -16.11 16.38
CA GLY A 39 -13.87 -15.33 17.06
C GLY A 39 -15.26 -15.77 16.64
N LEU A 40 -15.51 -15.89 15.33
CA LEU A 40 -16.79 -16.36 14.81
C LEU A 40 -17.05 -17.83 15.16
N GLY A 41 -16.04 -18.69 15.04
CA GLY A 41 -16.12 -20.10 15.40
C GLY A 41 -16.35 -20.34 16.89
N ALA A 42 -15.81 -19.48 17.76
CA ALA A 42 -16.08 -19.52 19.19
C ALA A 42 -17.53 -19.19 19.52
N ILE A 43 -18.12 -18.17 18.86
CA ILE A 43 -19.52 -17.77 19.08
C ILE A 43 -20.47 -18.90 18.68
N ILE A 44 -20.31 -19.44 17.47
CA ILE A 44 -21.17 -20.51 16.94
C ILE A 44 -20.94 -21.81 17.72
N GLY A 45 -19.68 -22.11 18.04
CA GLY A 45 -19.32 -23.28 18.83
C GLY A 45 -19.86 -23.20 20.26
N HIS A 46 -19.95 -22.01 20.85
CA HIS A 46 -20.54 -21.81 22.17
C HIS A 46 -22.03 -22.16 22.21
N GLU A 47 -22.80 -21.74 21.19
CA GLU A 47 -24.23 -22.07 21.07
C GLU A 47 -24.48 -23.58 20.87
N THR A 48 -23.57 -24.26 20.18
CA THR A 48 -23.70 -25.68 19.85
C THR A 48 -23.03 -26.62 20.88
N GLY A 49 -22.42 -26.07 21.93
CA GLY A 49 -21.67 -26.83 22.94
C GLY A 49 -20.31 -27.37 22.48
N HIS A 50 -19.83 -26.94 21.31
CA HIS A 50 -18.59 -27.39 20.66
C HIS A 50 -17.64 -26.22 20.37
N THR A 51 -17.43 -25.33 21.33
CA THR A 51 -16.57 -24.14 21.20
C THR A 51 -15.17 -24.47 20.69
N GLY A 52 -14.55 -25.55 21.19
CA GLY A 52 -13.21 -25.96 20.77
C GLY A 52 -13.14 -26.37 19.30
N ALA A 53 -14.13 -27.10 18.81
CA ALA A 53 -14.21 -27.51 17.42
C ALA A 53 -14.50 -26.30 16.51
N GLY A 54 -15.42 -25.42 16.92
CA GLY A 54 -15.73 -24.19 16.19
C GLY A 54 -14.52 -23.27 16.06
N ILE A 55 -13.76 -23.08 17.14
CA ILE A 55 -12.51 -22.32 17.12
C ILE A 55 -11.49 -22.99 16.19
N ALA A 56 -11.26 -24.30 16.31
CA ALA A 56 -10.24 -24.99 15.52
C ALA A 56 -10.54 -24.97 14.01
N ILE A 57 -11.81 -25.17 13.64
CA ILE A 57 -12.24 -25.12 12.24
C ILE A 57 -12.19 -23.68 11.73
N GLY A 58 -12.69 -22.73 12.51
CA GLY A 58 -12.68 -21.31 12.16
C GLY A 58 -11.28 -20.75 12.00
N THR A 59 -10.35 -21.08 12.90
CA THR A 59 -8.94 -20.67 12.78
C THR A 59 -8.28 -21.29 11.57
N ALA A 60 -8.40 -22.60 11.37
CA ALA A 60 -7.77 -23.29 10.25
C ALA A 60 -8.32 -22.78 8.90
N ALA A 61 -9.65 -22.71 8.75
CA ALA A 61 -10.27 -22.21 7.54
C ALA A 61 -9.93 -20.73 7.28
N GLY A 62 -10.04 -19.89 8.31
CA GLY A 62 -9.72 -18.47 8.22
C GLY A 62 -8.25 -18.20 7.90
N ALA A 63 -7.34 -18.96 8.49
CA ALA A 63 -5.90 -18.82 8.24
C ALA A 63 -5.51 -19.30 6.84
N LEU A 64 -6.07 -20.42 6.38
CA LEU A 64 -5.82 -20.91 5.02
C LEU A 64 -6.37 -19.94 3.97
N ALA A 65 -7.61 -19.48 4.15
CA ALA A 65 -8.24 -18.52 3.24
C ALA A 65 -7.48 -17.19 3.21
N GLY A 66 -7.20 -16.63 4.38
CA GLY A 66 -6.47 -15.37 4.51
C GLY A 66 -5.04 -15.45 4.00
N GLY A 67 -4.33 -16.56 4.26
CA GLY A 67 -3.00 -16.80 3.72
C GLY A 67 -2.97 -16.96 2.21
N ALA A 68 -3.95 -17.66 1.63
CA ALA A 68 -4.07 -17.80 0.18
C ALA A 68 -4.28 -16.45 -0.52
N VAL A 69 -5.14 -15.59 0.03
CA VAL A 69 -5.38 -14.23 -0.50
C VAL A 69 -4.13 -13.37 -0.37
N GLY A 70 -3.48 -13.41 0.79
CA GLY A 70 -2.28 -12.61 1.05
C GLY A 70 -1.09 -12.99 0.16
N ARG A 71 -0.98 -14.24 -0.30
CA ARG A 71 0.06 -14.66 -1.26
C ARG A 71 -0.02 -13.92 -2.59
N GLY A 72 -1.23 -13.62 -3.06
CA GLY A 72 -1.42 -12.80 -4.25
C GLY A 72 -1.02 -11.34 -4.03
N GLN A 73 -1.31 -10.81 -2.83
CA GLN A 73 -0.94 -9.45 -2.47
C GLN A 73 0.58 -9.27 -2.34
N ASP A 74 1.30 -10.24 -1.79
CA ASP A 74 2.77 -10.18 -1.71
C ASP A 74 3.42 -10.12 -3.10
N ALA A 75 2.92 -10.94 -4.03
CA ALA A 75 3.39 -10.91 -5.42
C ALA A 75 3.04 -9.60 -6.14
N ASN A 76 1.96 -8.94 -5.73
CA ASN A 76 1.59 -7.63 -6.27
C ASN A 76 2.41 -6.51 -5.66
N ALA A 77 2.70 -6.57 -4.35
CA ALA A 77 3.53 -5.58 -3.66
C ALA A 77 4.92 -5.48 -4.29
N GLN A 78 5.57 -6.62 -4.56
CA GLN A 78 6.87 -6.64 -5.25
C GLN A 78 6.80 -5.99 -6.65
N ARG A 79 5.74 -6.28 -7.41
CA ARG A 79 5.53 -5.65 -8.72
C ARG A 79 5.25 -4.16 -8.59
N GLN A 80 4.52 -3.75 -7.57
CA GLN A 80 4.21 -2.35 -7.30
C GLN A 80 5.48 -1.56 -6.97
N GLU A 81 6.37 -2.12 -6.15
CA GLU A 81 7.67 -1.52 -5.81
C GLU A 81 8.53 -1.33 -7.07
N GLU A 82 8.62 -2.36 -7.93
CA GLU A 82 9.37 -2.25 -9.18
C GLU A 82 8.78 -1.17 -10.11
N LEU A 83 7.45 -1.08 -10.18
CA LEU A 83 6.77 -0.05 -10.96
C LEU A 83 6.99 1.36 -10.38
N ASP A 84 6.99 1.52 -9.06
CA ASP A 84 7.26 2.80 -8.40
C ASP A 84 8.70 3.25 -8.65
N GLU A 85 9.67 2.33 -8.57
CA GLU A 85 11.07 2.63 -8.92
C GLU A 85 11.21 3.06 -10.38
N ARG A 86 10.59 2.34 -11.32
CA ARG A 86 10.61 2.69 -12.75
C ARG A 86 9.97 4.06 -12.98
N THR A 87 8.86 4.34 -12.30
CA THR A 87 8.16 5.63 -12.40
C THR A 87 9.02 6.77 -11.88
N ARG A 88 9.65 6.61 -10.70
CA ARG A 88 10.56 7.63 -10.15
C ARG A 88 11.74 7.92 -11.07
N ARG A 89 12.35 6.89 -11.66
CA ARG A 89 13.43 7.07 -12.65
C ARG A 89 12.94 7.83 -13.88
N GLN A 90 11.75 7.51 -14.38
CA GLN A 90 11.15 8.23 -15.50
C GLN A 90 10.83 9.69 -15.16
N GLU A 91 10.32 9.96 -13.97
CA GLU A 91 10.00 11.32 -13.53
C GLU A 91 11.26 12.21 -13.52
N GLU A 92 12.41 11.67 -13.13
CA GLU A 92 13.68 12.40 -13.18
C GLU A 92 14.10 12.75 -14.62
N GLU A 93 13.91 11.82 -15.57
CA GLU A 93 14.20 12.04 -16.99
C GLU A 93 13.25 13.06 -17.62
N ILE A 94 11.95 12.93 -17.36
CA ILE A 94 10.93 13.88 -17.84
C ILE A 94 11.22 15.27 -17.28
N ARG A 95 11.60 15.37 -16.00
CA ARG A 95 11.95 16.66 -15.39
C ARG A 95 13.21 17.27 -16.02
N ARG A 96 14.18 16.46 -16.48
CA ARG A 96 15.32 16.96 -17.26
C ARG A 96 14.86 17.48 -18.61
N GLN A 97 14.07 16.71 -19.34
CA GLN A 97 13.56 17.10 -20.65
C GLN A 97 12.70 18.37 -20.58
N GLN A 98 11.88 18.53 -19.54
CA GLN A 98 11.05 19.72 -19.36
C GLN A 98 11.90 20.99 -19.17
N ARG A 99 13.04 20.92 -18.47
CA ARG A 99 13.93 22.08 -18.34
C ARG A 99 14.52 22.50 -19.68
N GLU A 100 14.97 21.54 -20.48
CA GLU A 100 15.47 21.81 -21.83
C GLU A 100 14.36 22.39 -22.72
N LEU A 101 13.14 21.84 -22.63
CA LEU A 101 11.99 22.32 -23.38
C LEU A 101 11.59 23.75 -22.97
N ASP A 102 11.66 24.08 -21.68
CA ASP A 102 11.37 25.42 -21.16
C ASP A 102 12.42 26.44 -21.61
N GLU A 103 13.70 26.06 -21.67
CA GLU A 103 14.76 26.90 -22.25
C GLU A 103 14.53 27.14 -23.74
N LEU A 104 14.24 26.09 -24.52
CA LEU A 104 13.87 26.19 -25.93
C LEU A 104 12.62 27.05 -26.14
N ARG A 105 11.59 26.87 -25.32
CA ARG A 105 10.36 27.68 -25.36
C ARG A 105 10.61 29.13 -25.01
N ARG A 106 11.51 29.44 -24.06
CA ARG A 106 11.88 30.82 -23.75
C ARG A 106 12.62 31.50 -24.90
N GLN A 107 13.52 30.79 -25.58
CA GLN A 107 14.15 31.29 -26.81
C GLN A 107 13.10 31.60 -27.89
N GLN A 108 12.24 30.62 -28.20
CA GLN A 108 11.22 30.79 -29.22
C GLN A 108 10.19 31.87 -28.86
N GLY A 109 9.81 31.98 -27.58
CA GLY A 109 8.88 32.99 -27.08
C GLY A 109 9.46 34.40 -27.18
N GLY A 110 10.71 34.62 -26.79
CA GLY A 110 11.36 35.93 -26.88
C GLY A 110 11.53 36.42 -28.32
N ASP A 111 11.87 35.53 -29.24
CA ASP A 111 12.09 35.88 -30.64
C ASP A 111 10.79 36.18 -31.40
N SER A 112 9.70 35.50 -31.05
CA SER A 112 8.39 35.75 -31.66
C SER A 112 7.78 37.09 -31.23
N TYR A 113 8.04 37.57 -30.00
CA TYR A 113 7.70 38.94 -29.63
C TYR A 113 8.59 39.98 -30.32
N ARG A 114 9.91 39.73 -30.41
CA ARG A 114 10.86 40.69 -31.01
C ARG A 114 10.69 40.84 -32.53
N ARG A 115 10.34 39.76 -33.24
CA ARG A 115 10.10 39.78 -34.70
C ARG A 115 8.80 40.52 -35.06
N ASN A 116 7.80 40.47 -34.20
CA ASN A 116 6.53 41.16 -34.44
C ASN A 116 6.69 42.69 -34.32
N ASP A 117 7.49 43.15 -33.35
CA ASP A 117 7.75 44.58 -33.15
C ASP A 117 8.50 45.21 -34.34
N SER A 118 9.42 44.46 -34.96
CA SER A 118 10.16 44.94 -36.15
C SER A 118 9.28 45.13 -37.39
N TYR A 119 8.25 44.29 -37.60
CA TYR A 119 7.30 44.50 -38.69
C TYR A 119 6.40 45.72 -38.48
N ASN A 120 6.05 46.00 -37.22
CA ASN A 120 5.20 47.13 -36.89
C ASN A 120 5.97 48.46 -36.97
N ARG A 121 7.28 48.45 -36.65
CA ARG A 121 8.10 49.67 -36.64
C ARG A 121 8.44 50.19 -38.04
N ASP A 122 8.57 49.30 -39.03
CA ASP A 122 8.80 49.68 -40.44
C ASP A 122 7.52 50.14 -41.16
N SER A 123 6.34 50.04 -40.53
CA SER A 123 5.06 50.46 -41.10
C SER A 123 4.68 51.93 -40.83
N TYR A 124 5.55 52.72 -40.18
CA TYR A 124 5.27 54.11 -39.77
C TYR A 124 6.17 55.18 -40.43
N TYR A 125 6.92 54.83 -41.47
CA TYR A 125 7.63 55.76 -42.36
C TYR A 125 7.23 55.51 -43.81
#